data_AF-A0A1G7ZDV3-F1
#
_entry.id   AF-A0A1G7ZDV3-F1
#
_cell.length_a   1.000
_cell.length_b   1.000
_cell.length_c   1.000
_cell.angle_alpha   90.00
_cell.angle_beta   90.00
_cell.angle_gamma   90.00
#
_symmetry.space_group_name_H-M   'P 1'
#
loop_
_entity.id
_entity.type
_entity.pdbx_description
1 polymer ?
#
loop_
_entity_poly.entity_id
_entity_poly.type
_entity_poly.pdbx_seq_one_letter_code
_entity_poly.pdbx_strand_id
1 'polypeptide(L)'
;MGEGRKLTQTGKLTLSDARMLVALLKTGDEIDPKIGDRVFRTKSSTELPGLNLIVEWAKGARIWAALGIFAYNLQRMTVISG
;
A
#
# COMPACT_ATOMS: atom_id res chain seq x y z
N MET A 1 12.34 4.54 -11.22
CA MET A 1 11.61 4.25 -9.97
C MET A 1 10.36 5.08 -9.99
N GLY A 2 9.17 4.48 -9.91
CA GLY A 2 7.92 5.25 -9.96
C GLY A 2 7.79 6.16 -8.74
N GLU A 3 7.41 7.41 -8.95
CA GLU A 3 6.94 8.28 -7.86
C GLU A 3 5.71 7.60 -7.25
N GLY A 4 5.86 7.00 -6.08
CA GLY A 4 4.77 6.27 -5.42
C GLY A 4 3.53 7.17 -5.25
N ARG A 5 2.34 6.60 -5.39
CA ARG A 5 1.10 7.38 -5.23
C ARG A 5 0.88 7.78 -3.77
N LYS A 6 0.36 9.00 -3.61
CA LYS A 6 0.19 9.64 -2.31
C LYS A 6 -0.99 9.02 -1.57
N LEU A 7 -0.76 8.56 -0.34
CA LEU A 7 -1.83 8.21 0.59
C LEU A 7 -2.55 9.49 1.06
N THR A 8 -3.80 9.35 1.51
CA THR A 8 -4.51 10.43 2.22
C THR A 8 -3.78 10.81 3.50
N GLN A 9 -4.14 11.94 4.09
CA GLN A 9 -3.54 12.45 5.33
C GLN A 9 -3.64 11.45 6.50
N THR A 10 -4.64 10.56 6.49
CA THR A 10 -4.84 9.47 7.45
C THR A 10 -4.09 8.19 7.10
N GLY A 11 -3.26 8.19 6.06
CA GLY A 11 -2.51 7.02 5.60
C GLY A 11 -3.37 5.95 4.91
N LYS A 12 -4.59 6.32 4.51
CA LYS A 12 -5.50 5.47 3.71
C LYS A 12 -5.31 5.74 2.24
N LEU A 13 -5.68 4.80 1.38
CA LEU A 13 -5.66 5.03 -0.05
C LEU A 13 -6.83 5.92 -0.47
N THR A 14 -6.66 6.78 -1.48
CA THR A 14 -7.82 7.44 -2.08
C THR A 14 -8.71 6.38 -2.73
N LEU A 15 -10.04 6.58 -2.76
CA LEU A 15 -10.93 5.60 -3.38
C LEU A 15 -10.66 5.45 -4.89
N SER A 16 -10.23 6.52 -5.56
CA SER A 16 -9.82 6.49 -6.97
C SER A 16 -8.59 5.60 -7.17
N ASP A 17 -7.56 5.79 -6.34
CA ASP A 17 -6.37 4.94 -6.39
C ASP A 17 -6.70 3.49 -6.02
N ALA A 18 -7.65 3.28 -5.10
CA ALA A 18 -8.03 1.95 -4.66
C ALA A 18 -8.69 1.18 -5.80
N ARG A 19 -9.60 1.83 -6.55
CA ARG A 19 -10.18 1.25 -7.77
C ARG A 19 -9.11 0.86 -8.79
N MET A 20 -8.13 1.73 -9.01
CA MET A 20 -7.04 1.42 -9.94
C MET A 20 -6.15 0.26 -9.45
N LEU A 21 -5.83 0.22 -8.16
CA LEU A 21 -4.97 -0.82 -7.59
C LEU A 21 -5.67 -2.18 -7.51
N VAL A 22 -6.96 -2.24 -7.20
CA VAL A 22 -7.74 -3.50 -7.25
C VAL A 22 -7.64 -4.13 -8.64
N ALA A 23 -7.83 -3.33 -9.70
CA ALA A 23 -7.73 -3.79 -11.09
C ALA A 23 -6.31 -4.25 -11.46
N LEU A 24 -5.28 -3.51 -11.04
CA LEU A 24 -3.88 -3.81 -11.38
C LEU A 24 -3.33 -5.01 -10.63
N LEU A 25 -3.64 -5.13 -9.35
CA LEU A 25 -3.08 -6.15 -8.45
C LEU A 25 -3.92 -7.43 -8.42
N LYS A 26 -5.10 -7.43 -9.06
CA LYS A 26 -6.05 -8.55 -9.07
C LYS A 26 -6.31 -9.08 -7.66
N THR A 27 -6.61 -8.16 -6.74
CA THR A 27 -6.71 -8.45 -5.29
C THR A 27 -7.89 -9.35 -4.93
N GLY A 28 -8.82 -9.58 -5.88
CA GLY A 28 -10.06 -10.31 -5.65
C GLY A 28 -11.14 -9.47 -4.99
N ASP A 29 -10.86 -8.21 -4.64
CA ASP A 29 -11.90 -7.29 -4.18
C ASP A 29 -12.79 -6.85 -5.35
N GLU A 30 -14.10 -6.80 -5.11
CA GLU A 30 -15.05 -6.20 -6.05
C GLU A 30 -15.35 -4.76 -5.66
N ILE A 31 -15.25 -3.87 -6.64
CA ILE A 31 -15.71 -2.48 -6.51
C ILE A 31 -17.19 -2.45 -6.87
N ASP A 32 -17.99 -1.85 -6.00
CA ASP A 32 -19.42 -1.67 -6.19
C ASP A 32 -20.15 -2.99 -6.53
N PRO A 33 -19.98 -4.08 -5.75
CA PRO A 33 -20.51 -5.41 -6.10
C PRO A 33 -22.04 -5.39 -6.22
N LYS A 34 -22.55 -6.08 -7.25
CA LYS A 34 -23.98 -6.29 -7.44
C LYS A 34 -24.40 -7.58 -6.77
N ILE A 35 -25.18 -7.49 -5.70
CA ILE A 35 -25.72 -8.63 -4.96
C ILE A 35 -27.24 -8.61 -5.13
N GLY A 36 -27.75 -9.60 -5.87
CA GLY A 36 -29.15 -9.61 -6.33
C GLY A 36 -29.44 -8.41 -7.23
N ASP A 37 -30.50 -7.66 -6.94
CA ASP A 37 -30.88 -6.45 -7.69
C ASP A 37 -30.26 -5.15 -7.17
N ARG A 38 -29.36 -5.23 -6.18
CA ARG A 38 -28.77 -4.05 -5.53
C ARG A 38 -27.28 -3.96 -5.80
N VAL A 39 -26.82 -2.73 -6.10
CA VAL A 39 -25.41 -2.38 -6.20
C VAL A 39 -24.95 -1.83 -4.86
N PHE A 40 -24.00 -2.50 -4.21
CA PHE A 40 -23.43 -2.08 -2.95
C PHE A 40 -22.24 -1.17 -3.20
N ARG A 41 -22.48 0.14 -3.26
CA ARG A 41 -21.40 1.08 -3.56
C ARG A 41 -20.30 1.05 -2.50
N THR A 42 -19.06 0.83 -2.94
CA THR A 42 -17.86 0.95 -2.12
C THR A 42 -17.65 2.42 -1.78
N LYS A 43 -17.74 2.76 -0.50
CA LYS A 43 -17.64 4.16 -0.04
C LYS A 43 -16.23 4.52 0.42
N SER A 44 -15.44 3.54 0.80
CA SER A 44 -14.09 3.71 1.34
C SER A 44 -13.16 2.60 0.88
N SER A 45 -11.88 2.92 0.71
CA SER A 45 -10.85 1.92 0.43
C SER A 45 -10.72 0.87 1.55
N THR A 46 -11.20 1.19 2.77
CA THR A 46 -11.18 0.26 3.91
C THR A 46 -12.15 -0.91 3.76
N GLU A 47 -13.09 -0.82 2.83
CA GLU A 47 -14.03 -1.90 2.50
C GLU A 47 -13.41 -2.94 1.54
N LEU A 48 -12.14 -2.77 1.15
CA LEU A 48 -11.40 -3.62 0.23
C LEU A 48 -10.31 -4.39 1.00
N PRO A 49 -10.65 -5.51 1.67
CA PRO A 49 -9.73 -6.23 2.54
C PRO A 49 -8.49 -6.77 1.83
N GLY A 50 -8.62 -7.26 0.59
CA GLY A 50 -7.49 -7.80 -0.18
C GLY A 50 -6.46 -6.71 -0.48
N LEU A 51 -6.93 -5.57 -0.95
CA LEU A 51 -6.09 -4.40 -1.20
C LEU A 51 -5.45 -3.87 0.09
N ASN A 52 -6.21 -3.76 1.19
CA ASN A 52 -5.68 -3.31 2.47
C ASN A 52 -4.54 -4.21 2.95
N LEU A 53 -4.68 -5.54 2.83
CA LEU A 53 -3.63 -6.47 3.21
C LEU A 53 -2.33 -6.17 2.45
N ILE A 54 -2.38 -6.05 1.13
CA ILE A 54 -1.20 -5.77 0.31
C ILE A 54 -0.55 -4.44 0.68
N VAL A 55 -1.35 -3.40 0.95
CA VAL A 55 -0.86 -2.08 1.36
C VAL A 55 -0.12 -2.16 2.70
N GLU A 56 -0.65 -2.90 3.68
CA GLU A 56 0.02 -3.06 4.98
C GLU A 56 1.32 -3.87 4.85
N TRP A 57 1.34 -4.92 4.02
CA TRP A 57 2.58 -5.63 3.69
C TRP A 57 3.63 -4.71 3.04
N ALA A 58 3.21 -3.85 2.10
CA ALA A 58 4.11 -2.89 1.45
C ALA A 58 4.67 -1.84 2.42
N LYS A 59 3.85 -1.36 3.38
CA LYS A 59 4.32 -0.47 4.45
C LYS A 59 5.38 -1.14 5.32
N GLY A 60 5.15 -2.40 5.71
CA GLY A 60 6.14 -3.19 6.45
C GLY A 60 7.43 -3.38 5.66
N ALA A 61 7.35 -3.77 4.39
CA ALA A 61 8.52 -3.96 3.52
C ALA A 61 9.35 -2.67 3.36
N ARG A 62 8.70 -1.50 3.28
CA ARG A 62 9.39 -0.21 3.24
C ARG A 62 10.22 0.05 4.50
N ILE A 63 9.71 -0.32 5.67
CA ILE A 63 10.45 -0.17 6.94
C ILE A 63 11.70 -1.06 6.93
N TRP A 64 11.55 -2.32 6.51
CA TRP A 64 12.70 -3.24 6.40
C TRP A 64 13.76 -2.76 5.42
N ALA A 65 13.34 -2.23 4.26
CA ALA A 65 14.26 -1.64 3.30
C ALA A 65 15.00 -0.43 3.89
N ALA A 66 14.31 0.46 4.61
CA ALA A 66 14.91 1.62 5.25
C ALA A 66 15.90 1.22 6.36
N LEU A 67 15.55 0.22 7.17
CA LEU A 67 16.43 -0.31 8.22
C LEU A 67 17.69 -0.98 7.63
N GLY A 68 17.56 -1.73 6.55
CA GLY A 68 18.71 -2.30 5.85
C GLY A 68 19.64 -1.22 5.31
N ILE A 69 19.09 -0.16 4.70
CA ILE A 69 19.88 1.00 4.24
C ILE A 69 20.56 1.68 5.44
N PHE A 70 19.86 1.88 6.55
CA PHE A 70 20.44 2.49 7.75
C PHE A 70 21.58 1.65 8.33
N ALA A 71 21.37 0.34 8.53
CA ALA A 71 22.38 -0.57 9.04
C ALA A 71 23.61 -0.64 8.12
N TYR A 72 23.40 -0.67 6.81
CA TYR A 72 24.48 -0.61 5.82
C TYR A 72 25.30 0.68 5.94
N ASN A 73 24.64 1.85 6.02
CA ASN A 73 25.33 3.13 6.15
C ASN A 73 26.06 3.28 7.49
N LEU A 74 25.49 2.75 8.57
CA LEU A 74 26.12 2.76 9.89
C LEU A 74 27.42 1.97 9.88
N GLN A 75 27.41 0.75 9.34
CA GLN A 75 28.62 -0.09 9.23
C GLN A 75 29.67 0.55 8.33
N ARG A 76 29.25 1.25 7.27
CA ARG A 76 30.17 1.99 6.39
C ARG A 76 30.85 3.15 7.10
N MET A 77 30.15 3.91 7.96
CA MET A 77 30.74 5.01 8.73
C MET A 77 31.73 4.52 9.80
N THR A 78 31.46 3.37 10.42
CA THR A 78 32.37 2.78 11.43
C THR A 78 33.72 2.38 10.81
N VAL A 79 33.72 1.92 9.56
CA VAL A 79 34.94 1.51 8.84
C VAL A 79 35.75 2.70 8.32
N ILE A 80 35.12 3.84 8.03
CA ILE A 80 35.82 5.05 7.50
C ILE A 80 36.43 5.90 8.63
N SER A 81 35.99 5.70 9.87
CA SER A 81 36.48 6.46 11.04
C SER A 81 37.57 5.74 11.83
N GLY A 82 38.05 4.59 11.34
CA GLY A 82 39.03 3.71 11.98
C GLY A 82 40.35 3.60 11.20
#